data_AF-A0AAN8JEL2-F1
#
_entry.id   AF-A0AAN8JEL2-F1
#
_cell.length_a   1.000
_cell.length_b   1.000
_cell.length_c   1.000
_cell.angle_alpha   90.00
_cell.angle_beta   90.00
_cell.angle_gamma   90.00
#
_symmetry.space_group_name_H-M   'P 1'
#
loop_
_entity.id
_entity.type
_entity.pdbx_description
1 polymer ?
#
loop_
_entity_poly.entity_id
_entity_poly.type
_entity_poly.pdbx_seq_one_letter_code
_entity_poly.pdbx_strand_id
1 'polypeptide(L)'
;MIDLNPSDMSCVYSTLKFVSKVAHDHNRTPVITFDQPLYWKALMITFGEECKNVTLRLGGFHTEMSFLGSIGRLMSGSGLKELLELIYAPNAVTHMMTGKAVSRAVRAFMLVDTALHWLITEEIFCTNQTGDEIERSEFPQTNTVLTVADQLFEKLMNKQKTVENLLNHDVVKVIEE
;
A
#
# COMPACT_ATOMS: atom_id res chain seq x y z
N MET A 1 -20.64 -24.40 5.86
CA MET A 1 -20.50 -23.59 4.62
C MET A 1 -21.90 -23.34 4.08
N ILE A 2 -22.24 -22.10 3.73
CA ILE A 2 -23.55 -21.80 3.13
C ILE A 2 -23.44 -22.12 1.63
N ASP A 3 -24.21 -23.10 1.17
CA ASP A 3 -24.18 -23.58 -0.22
C ASP A 3 -25.15 -22.76 -1.08
N LEU A 4 -24.85 -21.46 -1.20
CA LEU A 4 -25.63 -20.50 -1.98
C LEU A 4 -24.66 -19.55 -2.69
N ASN A 5 -25.09 -18.99 -3.82
CA ASN A 5 -24.29 -17.99 -4.51
C ASN A 5 -24.05 -16.78 -3.57
N PRO A 6 -22.80 -16.46 -3.21
CA PRO A 6 -22.51 -15.40 -2.24
C PRO A 6 -22.88 -14.00 -2.78
N SER A 7 -22.99 -13.85 -4.10
CA SER A 7 -23.42 -12.59 -4.72
C SER A 7 -24.94 -12.43 -4.78
N ASP A 8 -25.74 -13.43 -4.43
CA ASP A 8 -27.19 -13.27 -4.41
C ASP A 8 -27.66 -12.49 -3.18
N MET A 9 -28.61 -11.56 -3.36
CA MET A 9 -29.22 -10.80 -2.28
C MET A 9 -29.89 -11.70 -1.25
N SER A 10 -30.53 -12.78 -1.70
CA SER A 10 -31.19 -13.75 -0.81
C SER A 10 -30.20 -14.48 0.10
N CYS A 11 -29.01 -14.78 -0.43
CA CYS A 11 -27.91 -15.38 0.33
C CYS A 11 -27.39 -14.42 1.41
N VAL A 12 -27.13 -13.16 1.04
CA VAL A 12 -26.69 -12.13 2.00
C VAL A 12 -27.76 -11.93 3.08
N TYR A 13 -29.03 -11.82 2.70
CA TYR A 13 -30.14 -11.65 3.64
C TYR A 13 -30.29 -12.81 4.63
N SER A 14 -30.36 -14.04 4.12
CA SER A 14 -30.50 -15.24 4.97
C SER A 14 -29.32 -15.39 5.92
N THR A 15 -28.11 -15.05 5.48
CA THR A 15 -26.90 -15.02 6.32
C THR A 15 -27.02 -13.98 7.43
N LEU A 16 -27.38 -12.73 7.10
CA LEU A 16 -27.57 -11.67 8.09
C LEU A 16 -28.62 -12.04 9.14
N LYS A 17 -29.75 -12.61 8.71
CA LYS A 17 -30.84 -13.04 9.58
C LYS A 17 -30.43 -14.18 10.50
N PHE A 18 -29.70 -15.16 9.98
CA PHE A 18 -29.16 -16.26 10.77
C PHE A 18 -28.20 -15.75 11.85
N VAL A 19 -27.21 -14.93 11.47
CA VAL A 19 -26.22 -14.39 12.40
C VAL A 19 -26.88 -13.46 13.43
N SER A 20 -27.84 -12.64 13.01
CA SER A 20 -28.64 -11.78 13.89
C SER A 20 -29.39 -12.60 14.95
N LYS A 21 -30.04 -13.70 14.56
CA LYS A 21 -30.73 -14.61 15.48
C LYS A 21 -29.78 -15.25 16.48
N VAL A 22 -28.67 -15.84 16.01
CA VAL A 22 -27.67 -16.46 16.87
C VAL A 22 -27.10 -15.44 17.86
N ALA A 23 -26.80 -14.23 17.41
CA ALA A 23 -26.25 -13.20 18.28
C ALA A 23 -27.28 -12.71 19.32
N HIS A 24 -28.56 -12.63 18.95
CA HIS A 24 -29.65 -12.35 19.88
C HIS A 24 -29.74 -13.42 20.98
N ASP A 25 -29.69 -14.70 20.62
CA ASP A 25 -29.74 -15.82 21.58
C ASP A 25 -28.54 -15.81 22.56
N HIS A 26 -27.46 -15.14 22.21
CA HIS A 26 -26.26 -14.95 23.04
C HIS A 26 -26.13 -13.55 23.67
N ASN A 27 -27.13 -12.68 23.55
CA ASN A 27 -27.09 -11.27 23.98
C ASN A 27 -25.84 -10.51 23.48
N ARG A 28 -25.47 -10.71 22.21
CA ARG A 28 -24.35 -10.03 21.54
C ARG A 28 -24.81 -9.24 20.32
N THR A 29 -24.05 -8.20 19.99
CA THR A 29 -24.17 -7.48 18.73
C THR A 29 -23.22 -8.10 17.71
N PRO A 30 -23.72 -8.68 16.61
CA PRO A 30 -22.84 -9.26 15.60
C PRO A 30 -22.17 -8.17 14.78
N VAL A 31 -20.85 -8.30 14.60
CA VAL A 31 -20.05 -7.48 13.68
C VAL A 31 -19.65 -8.35 12.50
N ILE A 32 -20.10 -8.00 11.30
CA ILE A 32 -19.86 -8.80 10.10
C ILE A 32 -19.05 -7.98 9.10
N THR A 33 -17.94 -8.57 8.65
CA THR A 33 -17.08 -7.98 7.62
C THR A 33 -17.42 -8.54 6.25
N PHE A 34 -17.63 -7.67 5.26
CA PHE A 34 -17.87 -8.05 3.87
C PHE A 34 -16.91 -7.34 2.92
N ASP A 35 -16.50 -8.01 1.85
CA ASP A 35 -15.82 -7.35 0.73
C ASP A 35 -16.71 -6.27 0.11
N GLN A 36 -16.10 -5.30 -0.57
CA GLN A 36 -16.78 -4.10 -1.06
C GLN A 36 -18.12 -4.35 -1.79
N PRO A 37 -18.24 -5.29 -2.76
CA PRO A 37 -19.51 -5.53 -3.44
C PRO A 37 -20.59 -6.12 -2.52
N LEU A 38 -20.20 -6.97 -1.57
CA LEU A 38 -21.11 -7.61 -0.63
C LEU A 38 -21.51 -6.67 0.50
N TYR A 39 -20.59 -5.80 0.92
CA TYR A 39 -20.85 -4.76 1.90
C TYR A 39 -21.98 -3.84 1.41
N TRP A 40 -21.94 -3.41 0.15
CA TRP A 40 -23.02 -2.62 -0.45
C TRP A 40 -24.37 -3.32 -0.41
N LYS A 41 -24.41 -4.62 -0.74
CA LYS A 41 -25.64 -5.43 -0.70
C LYS A 41 -26.19 -5.57 0.73
N ALA A 42 -25.31 -5.86 1.68
CA ALA A 42 -25.66 -5.95 3.09
C ALA A 42 -26.19 -4.61 3.62
N LEU A 43 -25.57 -3.51 3.21
CA LEU A 43 -25.98 -2.16 3.57
C LEU A 43 -27.41 -1.87 3.11
N MET A 44 -27.74 -2.18 1.85
CA MET A 44 -29.09 -2.01 1.30
C MET A 44 -30.16 -2.78 2.10
N ILE A 45 -29.83 -4.00 2.55
CA ILE A 45 -30.72 -4.81 3.39
C ILE A 45 -30.94 -4.13 4.75
N THR A 46 -29.86 -3.69 5.41
CA THR A 46 -29.95 -3.07 6.74
C THR A 46 -30.64 -1.71 6.75
N PHE A 47 -30.58 -0.96 5.64
CA PHE A 47 -31.30 0.29 5.48
C PHE A 47 -32.83 0.10 5.42
N GLY A 48 -33.32 -1.06 4.94
CA GLY A 48 -34.74 -1.40 4.84
C GLY A 48 -35.40 -1.81 6.15
N GLU A 49 -34.84 -1.41 7.30
CA GLU A 49 -35.23 -1.78 8.67
C GLU A 49 -35.02 -3.24 9.11
N GLU A 50 -34.60 -4.14 8.23
CA GLU A 50 -34.28 -5.52 8.60
C GLU A 50 -32.86 -5.64 9.17
N CYS A 51 -32.65 -6.51 10.16
CA CYS A 51 -31.32 -6.79 10.73
C CYS A 51 -30.57 -5.55 11.29
N LYS A 52 -31.27 -4.52 11.80
CA LYS A 52 -30.65 -3.31 12.42
C LYS A 52 -29.71 -3.59 13.59
N ASN A 53 -29.82 -4.76 14.21
CA ASN A 53 -28.93 -5.20 15.28
C ASN A 53 -27.56 -5.67 14.78
N VAL A 54 -27.35 -5.78 13.47
CA VAL A 54 -26.06 -6.16 12.87
C VAL A 54 -25.22 -4.92 12.58
N THR A 55 -23.97 -4.92 13.05
CA THR A 55 -22.98 -3.91 12.66
C THR A 55 -22.19 -4.41 11.45
N LEU A 56 -22.32 -3.72 10.32
CA LEU A 56 -21.56 -4.05 9.10
C LEU A 56 -20.21 -3.34 9.11
N ARG A 57 -19.16 -4.04 8.66
CA ARG A 57 -17.82 -3.48 8.46
C ARG A 57 -17.31 -3.80 7.06
N LEU A 58 -16.70 -2.83 6.40
CA LEU A 58 -16.04 -3.06 5.11
C LEU A 58 -14.77 -3.89 5.33
N GLY A 59 -14.64 -4.98 4.57
CA GLY A 59 -13.45 -5.81 4.50
C GLY A 59 -12.33 -5.07 3.77
N GLY A 60 -11.24 -4.77 4.46
CA GLY A 60 -10.12 -4.00 3.91
C GLY A 60 -9.05 -4.84 3.21
N PHE A 61 -9.09 -6.17 3.31
CA PHE A 61 -7.99 -7.02 2.83
C PHE A 61 -7.80 -6.96 1.32
N HIS A 62 -8.90 -6.95 0.54
CA HIS A 62 -8.82 -6.75 -0.91
C HIS A 62 -8.32 -5.36 -1.30
N THR A 63 -8.68 -4.33 -0.52
CA THR A 63 -8.16 -2.97 -0.70
C THR A 63 -6.66 -2.94 -0.44
N GLU A 64 -6.19 -3.58 0.63
CA GLU A 64 -4.76 -3.70 0.95
C GLU A 64 -3.99 -4.44 -0.14
N MET A 65 -4.48 -5.60 -0.59
CA MET A 65 -3.90 -6.33 -1.73
C MET A 65 -3.81 -5.45 -2.98
N SER A 66 -4.89 -4.72 -3.31
CA SER A 66 -4.94 -3.84 -4.48
C SER A 66 -3.98 -2.65 -4.36
N PHE A 67 -3.86 -2.08 -3.16
CA PHE A 67 -2.95 -0.98 -2.88
C PHE A 67 -1.48 -1.41 -3.03
N LEU A 68 -1.11 -2.54 -2.44
CA LEU A 68 0.24 -3.09 -2.57
C LEU A 68 0.59 -3.46 -4.02
N GLY A 69 -0.37 -4.04 -4.75
CA GLY A 69 -0.20 -4.29 -6.18
C GLY A 69 -0.05 -3.01 -7.00
N SER A 70 -0.75 -1.93 -6.62
CA SER A 70 -0.61 -0.62 -7.25
C SER A 70 0.78 -0.03 -7.04
N ILE A 71 1.38 -0.16 -5.85
CA ILE A 71 2.78 0.24 -5.60
C ILE A 71 3.71 -0.52 -6.54
N GLY A 72 3.58 -1.84 -6.62
CA GLY A 72 4.41 -2.67 -7.49
C GLY A 72 4.24 -2.31 -8.98
N ARG A 73 3.03 -1.94 -9.41
CA ARG A 73 2.76 -1.48 -10.77
C ARG A 73 3.34 -0.09 -11.04
N LEU A 74 3.15 0.85 -10.13
CA LEU A 74 3.63 2.24 -10.24
C LEU A 74 5.15 2.29 -10.28
N MET A 75 5.81 1.49 -9.44
CA MET A 75 7.27 1.43 -9.31
C MET A 75 7.91 0.39 -10.24
N SER A 76 7.18 -0.12 -11.23
CA SER A 76 7.72 -1.06 -12.21
C SER A 76 8.86 -0.40 -13.00
N GLY A 77 10.02 -1.04 -13.04
CA GLY A 77 11.22 -0.52 -13.72
C GLY A 77 12.05 0.46 -12.89
N SER A 78 11.67 0.76 -11.64
CA SER A 78 12.45 1.63 -10.75
C SER A 78 13.67 0.97 -10.10
N GLY A 79 13.86 -0.33 -10.29
CA GLY A 79 14.83 -1.11 -9.51
C GLY A 79 14.27 -1.69 -8.20
N LEU A 80 13.03 -1.36 -7.82
CA LEU A 80 12.42 -1.86 -6.58
C LEU A 80 12.35 -3.39 -6.55
N LYS A 81 12.01 -4.02 -7.69
CA LYS A 81 11.91 -5.48 -7.76
C LYS A 81 13.28 -6.11 -7.52
N GLU A 82 14.30 -5.62 -8.21
CA GLU A 82 15.68 -6.08 -8.16
C GLU A 82 16.25 -5.91 -6.74
N LEU A 83 15.98 -4.77 -6.09
CA LEU A 83 16.33 -4.52 -4.69
C LEU A 83 15.69 -5.54 -3.75
N LEU A 84 14.40 -5.82 -3.92
CA LEU A 84 13.68 -6.79 -3.10
C LEU A 84 14.15 -8.24 -3.35
N GLU A 85 14.64 -8.54 -4.56
CA GLU A 85 15.22 -9.85 -4.90
C GLU A 85 16.57 -10.12 -4.21
N LEU A 86 17.22 -9.10 -3.62
CA LEU A 86 18.41 -9.29 -2.77
C LEU A 86 18.07 -9.95 -1.42
N ILE A 87 16.85 -9.75 -0.91
CA ILE A 87 16.42 -10.21 0.41
C ILE A 87 15.33 -11.30 0.35
N TYR A 88 14.59 -11.39 -0.75
CA TYR A 88 13.53 -12.37 -0.95
C TYR A 88 13.73 -13.14 -2.25
N ALA A 89 13.24 -14.39 -2.30
CA ALA A 89 13.28 -15.18 -3.53
C ALA A 89 12.45 -14.53 -4.66
N PRO A 90 12.88 -14.61 -5.94
CA PRO A 90 12.22 -13.93 -7.07
C PRO A 90 10.71 -14.22 -7.22
N ASN A 91 10.30 -15.48 -6.98
CA ASN A 91 8.89 -15.86 -7.02
C ASN A 91 8.07 -15.19 -5.90
N ALA A 92 8.67 -15.02 -4.71
CA ALA A 92 8.03 -14.31 -3.62
C ALA A 92 7.88 -12.82 -3.95
N VAL A 93 8.92 -12.19 -4.51
CA VAL A 93 8.89 -10.78 -4.94
C VAL A 93 7.82 -10.58 -6.00
N THR A 94 7.68 -11.47 -6.98
CA THR A 94 6.61 -11.39 -8.00
C THR A 94 5.22 -11.37 -7.37
N HIS A 95 4.98 -12.17 -6.34
CA HIS A 95 3.72 -12.14 -5.58
C HIS A 95 3.56 -10.90 -4.70
N MET A 96 4.65 -10.33 -4.20
CA MET A 96 4.63 -9.08 -3.44
C MET A 96 4.29 -7.89 -4.34
N MET A 97 4.91 -7.81 -5.52
CA MET A 97 4.68 -6.76 -6.53
C MET A 97 3.26 -6.79 -7.12
N THR A 98 2.56 -7.92 -7.02
CA THR A 98 1.14 -8.05 -7.41
C THR A 98 0.17 -7.93 -6.24
N GLY A 99 0.65 -7.66 -5.03
CA GLY A 99 -0.15 -7.55 -3.81
C GLY A 99 -0.69 -8.88 -3.27
N LYS A 100 -0.34 -10.01 -3.89
CA LYS A 100 -0.81 -11.35 -3.51
C LYS A 100 -0.10 -11.93 -2.29
N ALA A 101 1.06 -11.38 -1.93
CA ALA A 101 1.83 -11.77 -0.74
C ALA A 101 1.86 -10.61 0.28
N VAL A 102 0.68 -10.23 0.80
CA VAL A 102 0.46 -9.04 1.63
C VAL A 102 1.47 -8.86 2.75
N SER A 103 1.58 -9.84 3.66
CA SER A 103 2.45 -9.71 4.85
C SER A 103 3.93 -9.52 4.50
N ARG A 104 4.40 -10.19 3.43
CA ARG A 104 5.76 -10.02 2.92
C ARG A 104 5.93 -8.68 2.23
N ALA A 105 4.96 -8.25 1.41
CA ALA A 105 4.99 -6.99 0.69
C ALA A 105 5.02 -5.79 1.65
N VAL A 106 4.16 -5.77 2.67
CA VAL A 106 4.14 -4.72 3.70
C VAL A 106 5.50 -4.61 4.38
N ARG A 107 6.03 -5.73 4.88
CA ARG A 107 7.34 -5.76 5.54
C ARG A 107 8.44 -5.27 4.61
N ALA A 108 8.46 -5.73 3.37
CA ALA A 108 9.48 -5.39 2.40
C ALA A 108 9.45 -3.90 2.04
N PHE A 109 8.28 -3.33 1.78
CA PHE A 109 8.15 -1.91 1.49
C PHE A 109 8.52 -1.04 2.69
N MET A 110 8.18 -1.44 3.93
CA MET A 110 8.65 -0.74 5.14
C MET A 110 10.18 -0.79 5.29
N LEU A 111 10.83 -1.91 4.95
CA LEU A 111 12.29 -2.00 4.97
C LEU A 111 12.94 -1.07 3.94
N VAL A 112 12.39 -1.02 2.72
CA VAL A 112 12.86 -0.13 1.66
C VAL A 112 12.66 1.33 2.08
N ASP A 113 11.50 1.69 2.61
CA ASP A 113 11.19 3.02 3.13
C ASP A 113 12.18 3.43 4.23
N THR A 114 12.42 2.56 5.21
CA THR A 114 13.37 2.83 6.30
C THR A 114 14.80 2.99 5.78
N ALA A 115 15.24 2.13 4.87
CA ALA A 115 16.58 2.22 4.27
C ALA A 115 16.74 3.52 3.46
N LEU A 116 15.73 3.90 2.69
CA LEU A 116 15.75 5.14 1.93
C LEU A 116 15.75 6.36 2.84
N HIS A 117 14.92 6.35 3.89
CA HIS A 117 14.88 7.41 4.89
C HIS A 117 16.22 7.59 5.60
N TRP A 118 16.89 6.48 5.94
CA TRP A 118 18.24 6.50 6.50
C TRP A 118 19.25 7.15 5.54
N LEU A 119 19.29 6.72 4.28
CA LEU A 119 20.21 7.26 3.28
C LEU A 119 20.01 8.77 3.06
N ILE A 120 18.75 9.21 2.98
CA ILE A 120 18.41 10.63 2.83
C ILE A 120 18.85 11.41 4.07
N THR A 121 18.61 10.86 5.26
CA THR A 121 19.03 11.48 6.52
C THR A 121 20.55 11.62 6.58
N GLU A 122 21.30 10.58 6.20
CA GLU A 122 22.76 10.62 6.13
C GLU A 122 23.25 11.69 5.14
N GLU A 123 22.65 11.80 3.96
CA GLU A 123 23.00 12.87 3.02
C GLU A 123 22.69 14.28 3.55
N ILE A 124 21.59 14.47 4.28
CA ILE A 124 21.21 15.79 4.81
C ILE A 124 22.12 16.21 5.98
N PHE A 125 22.45 15.28 6.88
CA PHE A 125 23.14 15.61 8.13
C PHE A 125 24.65 15.34 8.10
N CYS A 126 25.14 14.39 7.30
CA CYS A 126 26.56 14.02 7.27
C CYS A 126 27.36 14.70 6.14
N THR A 127 26.73 15.45 5.24
CA THR A 127 27.45 16.25 4.23
C THR A 127 28.16 17.50 4.78
N ASN A 128 28.06 17.77 6.09
CA ASN A 128 28.68 18.94 6.74
C ASN A 128 29.91 18.61 7.61
N GLN A 129 30.38 17.36 7.64
CA GLN A 129 31.54 16.98 8.47
C GLN A 129 32.65 16.36 7.62
N THR A 130 33.54 17.22 7.10
CA THR A 130 34.93 16.81 6.87
C THR A 130 35.52 16.46 8.23
N GLY A 131 36.05 15.24 8.34
CA GLY A 131 36.47 14.62 9.59
C GLY A 131 37.30 15.53 10.48
N ASP A 132 36.71 15.89 11.61
CA ASP A 132 37.27 15.92 12.96
C ASP A 132 36.20 16.57 13.85
N GLU A 133 36.05 16.08 15.07
CA GLU A 133 35.05 16.51 16.07
C GLU A 133 33.66 15.84 15.99
N ILE A 134 33.64 14.54 16.30
CA ILE A 134 32.46 13.88 16.89
C ILE A 134 32.32 14.38 18.35
N GLU A 135 31.96 15.65 18.53
CA GLU A 135 31.46 16.14 19.82
C GLU A 135 30.21 17.00 19.60
N ARG A 136 29.06 16.38 19.88
CA ARG A 136 27.74 17.00 20.13
C ARG A 136 27.37 18.17 19.20
N SER A 137 26.92 17.88 17.98
CA SER A 137 26.15 18.90 17.23
C SER A 137 24.72 18.94 17.75
N GLU A 138 24.30 20.09 18.29
CA GLU A 138 22.91 20.41 18.59
C GLU A 138 22.02 20.19 17.35
N PHE A 139 20.82 19.64 17.55
CA PHE A 139 19.83 19.46 16.48
C PHE A 139 19.59 20.80 15.75
N PRO A 140 19.80 20.89 14.42
CA PRO A 140 19.55 22.11 13.70
C PRO A 140 18.04 22.44 13.70
N GLN A 141 17.72 23.73 13.74
CA GLN A 141 16.34 24.20 13.72
C GLN A 141 15.59 23.63 12.50
N THR A 142 14.35 23.19 12.73
CA THR A 142 13.50 22.46 11.76
C THR A 142 13.34 23.15 10.40
N ASN A 143 13.43 24.48 10.35
CA ASN A 143 13.29 25.25 9.11
C ASN A 143 14.49 25.06 8.15
N THR A 144 15.70 24.88 8.68
CA THR A 144 16.91 24.66 7.87
C THR A 144 16.91 23.26 7.29
N VAL A 145 16.43 22.27 8.04
CA VAL A 145 16.33 20.86 7.61
C VAL A 145 15.34 20.70 6.45
N LEU A 146 14.17 21.34 6.52
CA LEU A 146 13.18 21.29 5.44
C LEU A 146 13.74 21.84 4.12
N THR A 147 14.46 22.96 4.20
CA THR A 147 15.00 23.62 3.01
C THR A 147 16.09 22.79 2.34
N VAL A 148 16.94 22.11 3.12
CA VAL A 148 17.97 21.19 2.61
C VAL A 148 17.33 19.92 2.02
N ALA A 149 16.28 19.39 2.66
CA ALA A 149 15.52 18.26 2.14
C ALA A 149 14.86 18.58 0.79
N ASP A 150 14.24 19.77 0.65
CA ASP A 150 13.62 20.22 -0.59
C ASP A 150 14.65 20.38 -1.72
N GLN A 151 15.83 20.95 -1.41
CA GLN A 151 16.92 21.08 -2.39
C GLN A 151 17.50 19.72 -2.82
N LEU A 152 17.62 18.77 -1.88
CA LEU A 152 18.09 17.43 -2.18
C LEU A 152 17.06 16.66 -3.01
N PHE A 153 15.77 16.77 -2.67
CA PHE A 153 14.68 16.19 -3.43
C PHE A 153 14.70 16.67 -4.88
N GLU A 154 14.75 17.98 -5.10
CA GLU A 154 14.86 18.56 -6.44
C GLU A 154 16.11 18.08 -7.19
N LYS A 155 17.25 17.98 -6.51
CA LYS A 155 18.50 17.48 -7.11
C LYS A 155 18.42 16.00 -7.49
N LEU A 156 17.76 15.17 -6.70
CA LEU A 156 17.54 13.75 -6.98
C LEU A 156 16.56 13.56 -8.14
N MET A 157 15.47 14.34 -8.16
CA MET A 157 14.48 14.31 -9.24
C MET A 157 15.10 14.78 -10.57
N ASN A 158 15.96 15.81 -10.54
CA ASN A 158 16.68 16.29 -11.73
C ASN A 158 17.74 15.30 -12.26
N LYS A 159 18.19 14.32 -11.46
CA LYS A 159 19.08 13.24 -11.91
C LYS A 159 18.33 12.07 -12.54
N GLN A 160 17.02 11.96 -12.38
CA GLN A 160 16.21 10.94 -13.03
C GLN A 160 15.90 11.36 -14.47
N LYS A 161 16.24 10.52 -15.45
CA LYS A 161 15.69 10.64 -16.80
C LYS A 161 14.21 10.22 -16.74
N THR A 162 13.31 11.18 -16.84
CA THR A 162 11.88 10.93 -17.08
C THR A 162 11.67 10.14 -18.38
N VAL A 163 10.60 9.36 -18.45
CA VAL A 163 10.25 8.55 -19.63
C VAL A 163 10.12 9.41 -20.90
N GLU A 164 9.72 10.68 -20.74
CA GLU A 164 9.68 11.69 -21.82
C GLU A 164 11.07 11.98 -22.42
N ASN A 165 12.13 11.94 -21.62
CA ASN A 165 13.51 12.14 -22.07
C ASN A 165 14.11 10.91 -22.78
N LEU A 166 13.49 9.72 -22.63
CA LEU A 166 13.85 8.51 -23.38
C LEU A 166 13.12 8.41 -24.72
N LEU A 167 11.92 9.00 -24.83
CA LEU A 167 11.13 9.02 -26.06
C LEU A 167 11.74 9.90 -27.17
N ASN A 168 12.53 10.91 -26.80
CA ASN A 168 13.07 11.89 -27.76
C ASN A 168 14.36 11.48 -28.48
N HIS A 169 15.05 10.41 -28.07
CA HIS A 169 16.34 10.07 -28.67
C HIS A 169 16.35 8.77 -29.50
N ASP A 170 15.52 7.77 -29.16
CA ASP A 170 15.66 6.44 -29.79
C ASP A 170 14.40 5.91 -30.51
N VAL A 171 13.19 6.45 -30.27
CA VAL A 171 11.96 5.95 -30.92
C VAL A 171 11.72 6.59 -32.29
N VAL A 172 12.18 7.83 -32.52
CA VAL A 172 11.94 8.53 -33.80
C VAL A 172 12.75 7.94 -34.95
N LYS A 173 13.88 7.26 -34.68
CA LYS A 173 14.69 6.62 -35.74
C LYS A 173 14.22 5.23 -36.18
N VAL A 174 13.27 4.60 -35.47
CA VAL A 174 12.74 3.27 -35.83
C VAL A 174 11.40 3.39 -36.57
N ILE A 175 10.86 4.60 -36.73
CA ILE A 175 9.58 4.84 -37.43
C ILE A 175 9.80 5.43 -38.85
N GLU A 176 11.03 5.73 -39.25
CA GLU A 176 11.36 6.29 -40.59
C GLU A 176 12.18 5.37 -41.51
N GLU A 177 12.16 4.04 -41.29
CA GLU A 177 12.54 3.03 -42.31
C GLU A 177 11.50 1.90 -42.35
#